data_AF-A0A972DA59-F1
#
_entry.id   AF-A0A972DA59-F1
#
_cell.length_a   1.000
_cell.length_b   1.000
_cell.length_c   1.000
_cell.angle_alpha   90.00
_cell.angle_beta   90.00
_cell.angle_gamma   90.00
#
_symmetry.space_group_name_H-M   'P 1'
#
loop_
_entity.id
_entity.type
_entity.pdbx_description
1 polymer ?
#
loop_
_entity_poly.entity_id
_entity_poly.type
_entity_poly.pdbx_seq_one_letter_code
_entity_poly.pdbx_strand_id
1 'polypeptide(L)' 'MSRRRAANAEIIVDRLKREHARLDAEAAELDRRLHLTAEEELRLQALKRAKLRTKDRLRALTD' A
#
# COMPACT_ATOMS: atom_id res chain seq x y z
N MET A 1 -21.75 -15.93 -9.38
CA MET A 1 -21.22 -15.45 -8.08
C MET A 1 -22.32 -14.76 -7.30
N SER A 2 -22.42 -14.96 -5.98
CA SER A 2 -23.46 -14.31 -5.14
C SER A 2 -23.15 -12.83 -4.93
N ARG A 3 -24.15 -11.92 -5.02
CA ARG A 3 -23.98 -10.46 -4.87
C ARG A 3 -23.22 -10.06 -3.59
N ARG A 4 -23.38 -10.82 -2.50
CA ARG A 4 -22.65 -10.58 -1.23
C ARG A 4 -21.14 -10.78 -1.36
N ARG A 5 -20.69 -11.74 -2.18
CA ARG A 5 -19.25 -11.98 -2.38
C ARG A 5 -18.61 -10.87 -3.21
N ALA A 6 -19.32 -10.34 -4.21
CA ALA A 6 -18.86 -9.21 -5.01
C ALA A 6 -18.74 -7.93 -4.15
N ALA A 7 -19.77 -7.61 -3.37
CA ALA A 7 -19.73 -6.45 -2.46
C ALA A 7 -18.59 -6.55 -1.42
N ASN A 8 -18.34 -7.74 -0.88
CA ASN A 8 -17.21 -7.95 0.04
C ASN A 8 -15.85 -7.77 -0.65
N ALA A 9 -15.72 -8.22 -1.91
CA ALA A 9 -14.49 -8.05 -2.68
C ALA A 9 -14.23 -6.57 -2.98
N GLU A 10 -15.26 -5.81 -3.36
CA GLU A 10 -15.16 -4.36 -3.59
C GLU A 10 -14.68 -3.61 -2.34
N ILE A 11 -15.25 -3.92 -1.16
CA ILE A 11 -14.82 -3.32 0.12
C ILE A 11 -13.34 -3.62 0.42
N ILE A 12 -12.91 -4.86 0.18
CA ILE A 12 -11.52 -5.27 0.41
C ILE A 12 -10.57 -4.55 -0.54
N VAL A 13 -10.93 -4.45 -1.83
CA VAL A 13 -10.14 -3.74 -2.84
C VAL A 13 -10.03 -2.26 -2.49
N ASP A 14 -11.13 -1.61 -2.10
CA ASP A 14 -11.12 -0.20 -1.70
C ASP A 14 -10.25 0.05 -0.47
N ARG A 15 -10.31 -0.85 0.52
CA ARG A 15 -9.44 -0.76 1.70
C ARG A 15 -7.96 -0.89 1.32
N LEU A 16 -7.63 -1.86 0.47
CA LEU A 16 -6.26 -2.07 0.01
C LEU A 16 -5.75 -0.90 -0.84
N LYS A 17 -6.60 -0.28 -1.67
CA LYS A 17 -6.25 0.93 -2.43
C LYS A 17 -5.92 2.10 -1.51
N ARG A 18 -6.74 2.33 -0.48
CA ARG A 18 -6.48 3.39 0.51
C ARG A 18 -5.19 3.14 1.29
N GLU A 19 -4.94 1.89 1.68
CA GLU A 19 -3.70 1.51 2.36
C GLU A 19 -2.48 1.73 1.45
N HIS A 20 -2.55 1.29 0.20
CA HIS A 20 -1.49 1.49 -0.78
C HIS A 20 -1.17 2.98 -1.00
N ALA A 21 -2.22 3.80 -1.18
CA ALA A 21 -2.06 5.25 -1.36
C ALA A 21 -1.43 5.93 -0.13
N ARG A 22 -1.82 5.50 1.08
CA ARG A 22 -1.22 6.00 2.31
C ARG A 22 0.26 5.64 2.41
N LEU A 23 0.61 4.37 2.18
CA LEU A 23 2.00 3.91 2.22
C LEU A 23 2.87 4.63 1.18
N ASP A 24 2.30 4.91 0.01
CA ASP A 24 2.98 5.69 -1.03
C ASP A 24 3.22 7.14 -0.62
N ALA A 25 2.22 7.80 -0.02
CA ALA A 25 2.36 9.16 0.49
C ALA A 25 3.43 9.26 1.59
N GLU A 26 3.43 8.32 2.55
CA GLU A 26 4.43 8.28 3.63
C GLU A 26 5.84 8.00 3.07
N ALA A 27 5.97 7.12 2.09
CA ALA A 27 7.26 6.86 1.43
C ALA A 27 7.75 8.06 0.63
N ALA A 28 6.85 8.74 -0.09
CA ALA A 28 7.17 9.92 -0.89
C ALA A 28 7.57 11.11 -0.01
N GLU A 29 7.01 11.25 1.19
CA GLU A 29 7.43 12.28 2.13
C GLU A 29 8.88 12.07 2.58
N LEU A 30 9.26 10.83 2.92
CA LEU A 30 10.63 10.50 3.30
C LEU A 30 11.59 10.60 2.10
N ASP A 31 11.21 10.11 0.92
CA ASP A 31 12.04 10.20 -0.30
C ASP A 31 12.32 11.67 -0.73
N ARG A 32 11.49 12.64 -0.32
CA ARG A 32 11.71 14.07 -0.61
C ARG A 32 12.71 14.73 0.35
N ARG A 33 13.05 14.11 1.47
CA ARG A 33 14.01 14.67 2.43
C ARG A 33 15.42 14.54 1.86
N LEU A 34 16.23 15.60 1.97
CA LEU A 34 17.62 15.63 1.50
C LEU A 34 18.52 14.64 2.26
N HIS A 35 18.22 14.43 3.53
CA HIS A 35 18.91 13.50 4.40
C HIS A 35 17.89 12.76 5.24
N LEU A 36 18.12 11.45 5.39
CA LEU A 36 17.35 10.58 6.27
C LEU A 36 18.26 10.11 7.39
N THR A 37 17.71 9.99 8.60
CA THR A 37 18.37 9.25 9.67
C THR A 37 18.34 7.75 9.34
N ALA A 38 19.21 6.96 9.97
CA ALA A 38 19.21 5.50 9.81
C ALA A 38 17.83 4.87 10.13
N GLU A 39 17.11 5.41 11.12
CA GLU A 39 15.75 4.97 11.44
C GLU A 39 14.75 5.30 10.33
N GLU A 40 14.87 6.47 9.72
CA GLU A 40 14.02 6.89 8.60
C GLU A 40 14.33 6.09 7.32
N GLU A 41 15.58 5.72 7.08
CA GLU A 41 15.95 4.81 5.98
C GLU A 41 15.33 3.42 6.19
N LEU A 42 15.41 2.87 7.41
CA LEU A 42 14.76 1.60 7.75
C LEU A 42 13.25 1.70 7.58
N ARG A 43 12.64 2.80 8.02
CA ARG A 43 11.20 3.05 7.85
C ARG A 43 10.83 3.16 6.38
N LEU A 44 11.62 3.87 5.56
CA LEU A 44 11.41 4.00 4.13
C LEU A 44 11.48 2.63 3.43
N GLN A 45 12.45 1.79 3.78
CA GLN A 45 12.51 0.43 3.26
C GLN A 45 11.29 -0.41 3.67
N ALA A 46 10.83 -0.28 4.91
CA ALA A 46 9.63 -0.96 5.39
C ALA A 46 8.37 -0.50 4.63
N LEU A 47 8.22 0.81 4.41
CA LEU A 47 7.13 1.39 3.63
C LEU A 47 7.14 0.90 2.18
N LYS A 48 8.31 0.89 1.52
CA LYS A 48 8.47 0.38 0.14
C LYS A 48 8.08 -1.10 0.04
N ARG A 49 8.48 -1.93 1.01
CA ARG A 49 8.08 -3.36 1.07
C ARG A 49 6.58 -3.53 1.30
N ALA A 50 5.99 -2.75 2.20
CA ALA A 50 4.55 -2.78 2.46
C ALA A 50 3.73 -2.32 1.23
N LYS A 51 4.21 -1.29 0.52
CA LYS A 51 3.63 -0.81 -0.73
C LYS A 51 3.65 -1.89 -1.81
N LEU A 52 4.76 -2.63 -1.95
CA LEU A 52 4.85 -3.74 -2.90
C LEU A 52 3.83 -4.85 -2.56
N ARG A 53 3.76 -5.27 -1.29
CA ARG A 53 2.81 -6.30 -0.84
C ARG A 53 1.34 -5.90 -1.08
N THR A 54 0.99 -4.64 -0.82
CA THR A 54 -0.38 -4.14 -1.06
C THR A 54 -0.70 -4.07 -2.56
N LYS A 55 0.27 -3.68 -3.40
CA LYS A 55 0.14 -3.72 -4.87
C LYS A 55 -0.07 -5.14 -5.39
N ASP A 56 0.69 -6.11 -4.90
CA ASP A 56 0.57 -7.52 -5.32
C ASP A 56 -0.79 -8.11 -4.92
N ARG A 57 -1.26 -7.78 -3.71
CA ARG A 57 -2.61 -8.16 -3.25
C ARG A 57 -3.72 -7.52 -4.09
N LEU A 58 -3.57 -6.26 -4.48
CA LEU A 58 -4.52 -5.60 -5.38
C LEU A 58 -4.58 -6.31 -6.72
N ARG A 59 -3.43 -6.59 -7.35
CA ARG A 59 -3.37 -7.34 -8.61
C ARG A 59 -4.07 -8.69 -8.52
N ALA A 60 -3.78 -9.47 -7.48
CA ALA A 60 -4.40 -10.78 -7.26
C ALA A 60 -5.92 -10.75 -7.05
N LEU A 61 -6.52 -9.59 -6.77
CA LEU A 61 -7.97 -9.41 -6.58
C LEU A 61 -8.65 -8.76 -7.77
N THR A 62 -7.90 -8.17 -8.70
CA THR A 62 -8.42 -7.45 -9.87
C THR A 62 -8.13 -8.11 -11.20
N ASP A 63 -7.09 -8.96 -11.27
CA ASP A 63 -6.76 -9.82 -12.41
C ASP A 63 -7.56 -11.14 -12.35
#